data_AF-M2MW90-F1
#
_entry.id   AF-M2MW90-F1
#
_cell.length_a   1.000
_cell.length_b   1.000
_cell.length_c   1.000
_cell.angle_alpha   90.00
_cell.angle_beta   90.00
_cell.angle_gamma   90.00
#
_symmetry.space_group_name_H-M   'P 1'
#
loop_
_entity.id
_entity.type
_entity.pdbx_description
1 polymer ?
#
loop_
_entity_poly.entity_id
_entity_poly.type
_entity_poly.pdbx_seq_one_letter_code
_entity_poly.pdbx_strand_id
1 'polypeptide(L)'
;ISKASILHLLSEKAEELLRHPHIFITQAILKAYVDLQSLLHQPGSFPAIFDLYARKPLPRQASGSGNAAEVTYVAPNPHKISAAIDSATASKALDTAIQAHNLSLALDIIETTFSTKAFQRNKTLRHTLVPGLAALALPAAAYTLSTQYASWQTALDPSQATTIAFAGILTYVASVSSIGYVALTTANDQMDRMTWAQGVPLWERWVREEERAAVDRVAGEWGFEDRERRGEEEGSEWEGLRGWVGVRGMVLDRVELMEGME
;
A
#
# COMPACT_ATOMS: atom_id res chain seq x y z
N ILE A 1 -38.25 4.84 -19.70
CA ILE A 1 -37.02 4.56 -18.90
C ILE A 1 -35.88 5.29 -19.60
N SER A 2 -35.21 6.22 -18.91
CA SER A 2 -34.08 6.97 -19.46
C SER A 2 -32.79 6.15 -19.38
N LYS A 3 -31.82 6.37 -20.27
CA LYS A 3 -30.50 5.71 -20.21
C LYS A 3 -29.85 5.94 -18.83
N ALA A 4 -29.94 7.16 -18.31
CA ALA A 4 -29.42 7.51 -16.99
C ALA A 4 -30.10 6.73 -15.84
N SER A 5 -31.41 6.49 -15.94
CA SER A 5 -32.12 5.70 -14.90
C SER A 5 -31.70 4.23 -14.89
N ILE A 6 -31.33 3.67 -16.05
CA ILE A 6 -30.82 2.29 -16.12
C ILE A 6 -29.44 2.20 -15.48
N LEU A 7 -28.55 3.17 -15.76
CA LEU A 7 -27.21 3.19 -15.18
C LEU A 7 -27.26 3.32 -13.65
N HIS A 8 -28.12 4.21 -13.14
CA HIS A 8 -28.33 4.34 -11.70
C HIS A 8 -28.89 3.05 -11.08
N LEU A 9 -29.89 2.43 -11.73
CA LEU A 9 -30.45 1.16 -11.25
C LEU A 9 -29.39 0.06 -11.20
N LEU A 10 -28.52 -0.03 -12.20
CA LEU A 10 -27.43 -1.03 -12.23
C LEU A 10 -26.44 -0.82 -11.09
N SER A 11 -26.03 0.43 -10.86
CA SER A 11 -25.17 0.80 -9.73
C SER A 11 -25.80 0.45 -8.39
N GLU A 12 -27.06 0.85 -8.19
CA GLU A 12 -27.84 0.58 -6.97
C GLU A 12 -28.00 -0.93 -6.72
N LYS A 13 -28.31 -1.72 -7.75
CA LYS A 13 -28.44 -3.18 -7.62
C LYS A 13 -27.10 -3.87 -7.39
N ALA A 14 -26.01 -3.37 -7.98
CA ALA A 14 -24.67 -3.87 -7.67
C ALA A 14 -24.29 -3.60 -6.21
N GLU A 15 -24.62 -2.42 -5.71
CA GLU A 15 -24.39 -2.05 -4.31
C GLU A 15 -25.25 -2.87 -3.34
N GLU A 16 -26.55 -3.04 -3.62
CA GLU A 16 -27.46 -3.87 -2.83
C GLU A 16 -26.98 -5.31 -2.71
N LEU A 17 -26.46 -5.87 -3.82
CA LEU A 17 -25.86 -7.20 -3.86
C LEU A 17 -24.63 -7.29 -2.95
N LEU A 18 -23.73 -6.31 -2.97
CA LEU A 18 -22.58 -6.32 -2.08
C LEU A 18 -22.95 -6.08 -0.62
N ARG A 19 -24.00 -5.34 -0.32
CA ARG A 19 -24.47 -5.09 1.05
C ARG A 19 -25.20 -6.28 1.66
N HIS A 20 -25.73 -7.18 0.84
CA HIS A 20 -26.50 -8.33 1.31
C HIS A 20 -25.70 -9.22 2.30
N PRO A 21 -26.26 -9.59 3.47
CA PRO A 21 -25.51 -10.22 4.56
C PRO A 21 -24.95 -11.60 4.20
N HIS A 22 -25.62 -12.33 3.32
CA HIS A 22 -25.23 -13.69 2.94
C HIS A 22 -24.16 -13.76 1.84
N ILE A 23 -23.82 -12.64 1.20
CA ILE A 23 -22.86 -12.62 0.09
C ILE A 23 -21.45 -12.38 0.62
N PHE A 24 -20.53 -13.30 0.40
CA PHE A 24 -19.13 -13.08 0.76
C PHE A 24 -18.43 -12.24 -0.32
N ILE A 25 -17.82 -11.13 0.07
CA ILE A 25 -17.06 -10.28 -0.84
C ILE A 25 -15.64 -10.84 -0.95
N THR A 26 -15.29 -11.36 -2.12
CA THR A 26 -13.92 -11.74 -2.47
C THR A 26 -13.20 -10.59 -3.17
N GLN A 27 -11.87 -10.65 -3.24
CA GLN A 27 -11.08 -9.66 -3.98
C GLN A 27 -11.50 -9.53 -5.45
N ALA A 28 -11.85 -10.64 -6.09
CA ALA A 28 -12.31 -10.65 -7.48
C ALA A 28 -13.67 -9.95 -7.64
N ILE A 29 -14.59 -10.17 -6.70
CA ILE A 29 -15.90 -9.50 -6.68
C ILE A 29 -15.70 -8.00 -6.42
N LEU A 30 -14.84 -7.63 -5.48
CA LEU A 30 -14.53 -6.22 -5.20
C LEU A 30 -13.94 -5.52 -6.43
N LYS A 31 -12.99 -6.17 -7.12
CA LYS A 31 -12.41 -5.65 -8.36
C LYS A 31 -13.47 -5.46 -9.44
N ALA A 32 -14.31 -6.46 -9.67
CA ALA A 32 -15.39 -6.37 -10.66
C ALA A 32 -16.38 -5.24 -10.34
N TYR A 33 -16.66 -5.01 -9.04
CA TYR A 33 -17.49 -3.90 -8.60
C TYR A 33 -16.85 -2.53 -8.87
N VAL A 34 -15.57 -2.36 -8.52
CA VAL A 34 -14.83 -1.12 -8.81
C VAL A 34 -14.76 -0.89 -10.31
N ASP A 35 -14.51 -1.93 -11.10
CA ASP A 35 -14.52 -1.87 -12.55
C ASP A 35 -15.89 -1.45 -13.09
N LEU A 36 -16.99 -2.01 -12.60
CA LEU A 36 -18.33 -1.63 -12.98
C LEU A 36 -18.61 -0.16 -12.63
N GLN A 37 -18.37 0.25 -11.39
CA GLN A 37 -18.67 1.61 -10.94
C GLN A 37 -17.77 2.66 -11.60
N SER A 38 -16.53 2.30 -11.95
CA SER A 38 -15.65 3.14 -12.75
C SER A 38 -16.24 3.46 -14.12
N LEU A 39 -16.84 2.46 -14.77
CA LEU A 39 -17.49 2.61 -16.07
C LEU A 39 -18.81 3.40 -15.98
N LEU A 40 -19.47 3.36 -14.83
CA LEU A 40 -20.69 4.12 -14.56
C LEU A 40 -20.41 5.56 -14.09
N HIS A 41 -19.15 5.92 -13.80
CA HIS A 41 -18.74 7.20 -13.23
C HIS A 41 -19.48 7.53 -11.91
N GLN A 42 -19.73 6.52 -11.07
CA GLN A 42 -20.42 6.68 -9.78
C GLN A 42 -19.55 6.19 -8.62
N PRO A 43 -18.53 6.96 -8.19
CA PRO A 43 -17.58 6.53 -7.17
C PRO A 43 -18.10 6.66 -5.71
N GLY A 44 -19.30 7.22 -5.50
CA GLY A 44 -19.82 7.60 -4.19
C GLY A 44 -19.86 6.47 -3.14
N SER A 45 -20.01 5.23 -3.57
CA SER A 45 -20.15 4.07 -2.69
C SER A 45 -18.83 3.39 -2.34
N PHE A 46 -17.69 3.80 -2.92
CA PHE A 46 -16.42 3.10 -2.72
C PHE A 46 -15.95 3.02 -1.27
N PRO A 47 -15.85 4.12 -0.50
CA PRO A 47 -15.34 4.05 0.87
C PRO A 47 -16.19 3.12 1.75
N ALA A 48 -17.51 3.18 1.60
CA ALA A 48 -18.44 2.34 2.35
C ALA A 48 -18.30 0.86 2.00
N ILE A 49 -18.10 0.52 0.72
CA ILE A 49 -17.89 -0.86 0.27
C ILE A 49 -16.51 -1.38 0.69
N PHE A 50 -15.47 -0.55 0.73
CA PHE A 50 -14.16 -0.92 1.21
C PHE A 50 -14.15 -1.20 2.73
N ASP A 51 -14.80 -0.36 3.53
CA ASP A 51 -14.96 -0.66 4.97
C ASP A 51 -15.82 -1.92 5.18
N LEU A 52 -16.88 -2.09 4.38
CA LEU A 52 -17.70 -3.32 4.41
C LEU A 52 -16.86 -4.54 4.10
N TYR A 53 -16.02 -4.52 3.05
CA TYR A 53 -15.14 -5.63 2.68
C TYR A 53 -14.25 -6.08 3.87
N ALA A 54 -13.71 -5.13 4.63
CA ALA A 54 -12.86 -5.42 5.78
C ALA A 54 -13.62 -6.00 6.98
N ARG A 55 -14.91 -5.66 7.14
CA ARG A 55 -15.72 -5.99 8.32
C ARG A 55 -16.79 -7.05 8.09
N LYS A 56 -17.02 -7.47 6.85
CA LYS A 56 -18.15 -8.36 6.52
C LYS A 56 -18.02 -9.75 7.17
N PRO A 57 -19.03 -10.23 7.92
CA PRO A 57 -18.99 -11.53 8.56
C PRO A 57 -18.69 -12.67 7.58
N LEU A 58 -17.78 -13.56 7.96
CA LEU A 58 -17.36 -14.69 7.15
C LEU A 58 -18.14 -15.93 7.57
N PRO A 59 -18.70 -16.71 6.61
CA PRO A 59 -19.28 -18.01 6.93
C PRO A 59 -18.17 -18.96 7.35
N ARG A 60 -18.33 -19.57 8.52
CA ARG A 60 -17.45 -20.61 9.07
C ARG A 60 -18.29 -21.84 9.35
N GLN A 61 -17.85 -22.98 8.80
CA GLN A 61 -18.43 -24.26 9.17
C GLN A 61 -18.14 -24.52 10.65
N ALA A 62 -19.19 -24.69 11.46
CA ALA A 62 -19.01 -25.10 12.84
C ALA A 62 -18.43 -26.52 12.86
N SER A 63 -17.35 -26.72 13.62
CA SER A 63 -16.76 -28.05 13.86
C SER A 63 -17.64 -28.83 14.85
N GLY A 64 -18.83 -29.23 14.42
CA GLY A 64 -19.74 -30.12 15.14
C GLY A 64 -19.74 -31.52 14.50
N SER A 65 -19.43 -32.54 15.30
CA SER A 65 -19.37 -33.98 14.94
C SER A 65 -20.75 -34.61 14.66
N GLY A 66 -21.65 -33.93 13.96
CA GLY A 66 -22.99 -34.43 13.64
C GLY A 66 -23.44 -33.95 12.27
N ASN A 67 -24.22 -34.76 11.56
CA ASN A 67 -24.51 -34.70 10.12
C ASN A 67 -25.30 -33.46 9.59
N ALA A 68 -25.19 -32.30 10.23
CA ALA A 68 -25.67 -31.02 9.73
C ALA A 68 -24.68 -29.91 10.12
N ALA A 69 -23.83 -29.50 9.19
CA ALA A 69 -22.85 -28.44 9.41
C ALA A 69 -23.59 -27.09 9.53
N GLU A 70 -23.82 -26.64 10.76
CA GLU A 70 -24.36 -25.31 11.05
C GLU A 70 -23.35 -24.23 10.59
N VAL A 71 -23.80 -23.33 9.70
CA VAL A 71 -22.97 -22.23 9.20
C VAL A 71 -23.04 -21.08 10.18
N THR A 72 -21.95 -20.83 10.88
CA THR A 72 -21.84 -19.70 11.81
C THR A 72 -21.12 -18.53 11.14
N TYR A 73 -21.62 -17.31 11.32
CA TYR A 73 -20.97 -16.12 10.79
C TYR A 73 -20.08 -15.51 11.86
N VAL A 74 -18.79 -15.37 11.55
CA VAL A 74 -17.80 -14.80 12.48
C VAL A 74 -17.33 -13.45 11.96
N ALA A 75 -17.27 -12.46 12.84
CA ALA A 75 -16.72 -11.14 12.50
C ALA A 75 -15.24 -11.27 12.10
N PRO A 76 -14.84 -10.79 10.90
CA PRO A 76 -13.45 -10.77 10.50
C PRO A 76 -12.67 -9.72 11.29
N ASN A 77 -11.35 -9.86 11.28
CA ASN A 77 -10.46 -8.83 11.80
C ASN A 77 -10.02 -7.93 10.62
N PRO A 78 -10.38 -6.62 10.63
CA PRO A 78 -10.10 -5.71 9.53
C PRO A 78 -8.60 -5.39 9.36
N HIS A 79 -7.75 -5.79 10.31
CA HIS A 79 -6.30 -5.59 10.25
C HIS A 79 -5.54 -6.82 9.72
N LYS A 80 -6.25 -7.87 9.28
CA LYS A 80 -5.62 -9.05 8.66
C LYS A 80 -5.18 -8.74 7.23
N ILE A 81 -4.10 -9.37 6.80
CA ILE A 81 -3.55 -9.26 5.43
C ILE A 81 -4.59 -9.67 4.38
N SER A 82 -5.46 -10.63 4.69
CA SER A 82 -6.53 -11.07 3.79
C SER A 82 -7.59 -10.01 3.50
N ALA A 83 -7.70 -8.98 4.35
CA ALA A 83 -8.60 -7.85 4.16
C ALA A 83 -7.93 -6.69 3.38
N ALA A 84 -6.68 -6.86 2.95
CA ALA A 84 -5.98 -5.84 2.18
C ALA A 84 -6.57 -5.73 0.77
N ILE A 85 -6.87 -4.51 0.36
CA ILE A 85 -7.29 -4.18 -1.00
C ILE A 85 -6.03 -4.15 -1.88
N ASP A 86 -6.17 -4.55 -3.14
CA ASP A 86 -5.04 -4.62 -4.07
C ASP A 86 -4.76 -3.21 -4.61
N SER A 87 -3.48 -2.86 -4.75
CA SER A 87 -3.07 -1.50 -5.10
C SER A 87 -3.64 -1.06 -6.44
N ALA A 88 -3.75 -1.96 -7.43
CA ALA A 88 -4.34 -1.67 -8.73
C ALA A 88 -5.85 -1.40 -8.67
N THR A 89 -6.56 -2.05 -7.75
CA THR A 89 -8.00 -1.81 -7.55
C THR A 89 -8.22 -0.49 -6.82
N ALA A 90 -7.40 -0.20 -5.81
CA ALA A 90 -7.43 1.06 -5.07
C ALA A 90 -7.04 2.26 -5.95
N SER A 91 -6.02 2.12 -6.81
CA SER A 91 -5.62 3.18 -7.74
C SER A 91 -6.73 3.49 -8.73
N LYS A 92 -7.39 2.47 -9.30
CA LYS A 92 -8.50 2.67 -10.22
C LYS A 92 -9.69 3.37 -9.55
N ALA A 93 -10.02 3.01 -8.32
CA ALA A 93 -11.06 3.69 -7.54
C ALA A 93 -10.68 5.16 -7.27
N LEU A 94 -9.42 5.44 -6.96
CA LEU A 94 -8.93 6.81 -6.79
C LEU A 94 -9.02 7.61 -8.09
N ASP A 95 -8.58 7.05 -9.21
CA ASP A 95 -8.60 7.74 -10.51
C ASP A 95 -10.05 8.10 -10.90
N THR A 96 -11.02 7.25 -10.58
CA THR A 96 -12.44 7.56 -10.82
C THR A 96 -13.01 8.63 -9.89
N ALA A 97 -12.48 8.76 -8.67
CA ALA A 97 -12.85 9.83 -7.75
C ALA A 97 -12.26 11.18 -8.19
N ILE A 98 -11.01 11.16 -8.68
CA ILE A 98 -10.34 12.30 -9.30
C ILE A 98 -11.15 12.78 -10.51
N GLN A 99 -11.54 11.87 -11.41
CA GLN A 99 -12.38 12.20 -12.58
C GLN A 99 -13.76 12.76 -12.21
N ALA A 100 -14.30 12.36 -11.05
CA ALA A 100 -15.54 12.91 -10.52
C ALA A 100 -15.36 14.26 -9.80
N HIS A 101 -14.12 14.77 -9.71
CA HIS A 101 -13.73 16.00 -9.03
C HIS A 101 -14.34 16.14 -7.62
N ASN A 102 -14.26 15.08 -6.82
CA ASN A 102 -14.70 15.12 -5.42
C ASN A 102 -13.52 14.81 -4.48
N LEU A 103 -13.00 15.85 -3.82
CA LEU A 103 -11.82 15.73 -2.98
C LEU A 103 -12.08 14.87 -1.75
N SER A 104 -13.20 15.12 -1.08
CA SER A 104 -13.58 14.38 0.13
C SER A 104 -13.64 12.88 -0.14
N LEU A 105 -14.23 12.50 -1.26
CA LEU A 105 -14.33 11.10 -1.69
C LEU A 105 -12.96 10.50 -2.00
N ALA A 106 -12.08 11.24 -2.68
CA ALA A 106 -10.73 10.77 -2.97
C ALA A 106 -9.93 10.51 -1.68
N LEU A 107 -10.02 11.42 -0.69
CA LEU A 107 -9.39 11.25 0.62
C LEU A 107 -9.97 10.08 1.41
N ASP A 108 -11.29 9.89 1.39
CA ASP A 108 -11.96 8.75 2.03
C ASP A 108 -11.56 7.41 1.39
N ILE A 109 -11.35 7.37 0.07
CA ILE A 109 -10.81 6.19 -0.62
C ILE A 109 -9.40 5.91 -0.13
N ILE A 110 -8.52 6.91 -0.05
CA ILE A 110 -7.15 6.73 0.44
C ILE A 110 -7.16 6.21 1.89
N GLU A 111 -8.06 6.73 2.72
CA GLU A 111 -8.19 6.31 4.10
C GLU A 111 -8.62 4.84 4.21
N THR A 112 -9.64 4.44 3.45
CA THR A 112 -10.21 3.08 3.47
C THR A 112 -9.39 2.05 2.69
N THR A 113 -8.38 2.47 1.91
CA THR A 113 -7.51 1.57 1.12
C THR A 113 -6.06 1.60 1.63
N PHE A 114 -5.26 2.56 1.17
CA PHE A 114 -3.81 2.65 1.37
C PHE A 114 -3.43 2.87 2.84
N SER A 115 -4.25 3.62 3.60
CA SER A 115 -3.94 3.91 5.01
C SER A 115 -4.28 2.77 5.99
N THR A 116 -4.92 1.71 5.50
CA THR A 116 -5.33 0.59 6.36
C THR A 116 -4.14 -0.23 6.84
N LYS A 117 -4.19 -0.69 8.10
CA LYS A 117 -3.18 -1.60 8.65
C LYS A 117 -3.09 -2.92 7.89
N ALA A 118 -4.19 -3.38 7.30
CA ALA A 118 -4.21 -4.56 6.44
C ALA A 118 -3.31 -4.37 5.21
N PHE A 119 -3.45 -3.23 4.54
CA PHE A 119 -2.64 -2.86 3.38
C PHE A 119 -1.16 -2.76 3.72
N GLN A 120 -0.82 -2.03 4.79
CA GLN A 120 0.56 -1.90 5.27
C GLN A 120 1.20 -3.25 5.62
N ARG A 121 0.45 -4.16 6.25
CA ARG A 121 0.89 -5.53 6.55
C ARG A 121 1.06 -6.39 5.30
N ASN A 122 0.19 -6.22 4.30
CA ASN A 122 0.31 -6.93 3.03
C ASN A 122 1.54 -6.46 2.26
N LYS A 123 1.75 -5.14 2.18
CA LYS A 123 2.93 -4.52 1.57
C LYS A 123 4.22 -5.00 2.23
N THR A 124 4.31 -4.89 3.55
CA THR A 124 5.46 -5.37 4.31
C THR A 124 5.72 -6.84 4.00
N LEU A 125 4.72 -7.72 4.13
CA LEU A 125 4.89 -9.13 3.80
C LEU A 125 5.39 -9.35 2.36
N ARG A 126 4.75 -8.75 1.36
CA ARG A 126 5.13 -8.93 -0.06
C ARG A 126 6.56 -8.50 -0.34
N HIS A 127 7.00 -7.38 0.22
CA HIS A 127 8.32 -6.83 -0.04
C HIS A 127 9.42 -7.37 0.88
N THR A 128 9.10 -7.83 2.08
CA THR A 128 10.10 -8.38 3.03
C THR A 128 10.25 -9.89 2.95
N LEU A 129 9.27 -10.62 2.38
CA LEU A 129 9.30 -12.08 2.34
C LEU A 129 10.51 -12.62 1.57
N VAL A 130 10.69 -12.16 0.33
CA VAL A 130 11.80 -12.61 -0.54
C VAL A 130 13.17 -12.26 0.06
N PRO A 131 13.48 -10.99 0.41
CA PRO A 131 14.77 -10.66 1.02
C PRO A 131 14.94 -11.30 2.39
N GLY A 132 13.87 -11.48 3.17
CA GLY A 132 13.91 -12.16 4.46
C GLY A 132 14.30 -13.63 4.33
N LEU A 133 13.71 -14.35 3.37
CA LEU A 133 14.10 -15.74 3.08
C LEU A 133 15.55 -15.83 2.57
N ALA A 134 15.99 -14.89 1.74
CA ALA A 134 17.37 -14.82 1.28
C ALA A 134 18.34 -14.59 2.44
N ALA A 135 18.01 -13.68 3.37
CA ALA A 135 18.82 -13.40 4.55
C ALA A 135 18.94 -14.62 5.49
N LEU A 136 17.88 -15.42 5.62
CA LEU A 136 17.91 -16.65 6.41
C LEU A 136 18.77 -17.75 5.77
N ALA A 137 18.77 -17.84 4.43
CA ALA A 137 19.60 -18.81 3.71
C ALA A 137 21.08 -18.40 3.60
N LEU A 138 21.38 -17.11 3.81
CA LEU A 138 22.70 -16.53 3.58
C LEU A 138 23.84 -17.20 4.38
N PRO A 139 23.72 -17.52 5.69
CA PRO A 139 24.83 -18.13 6.43
C PRO A 139 25.19 -19.52 5.90
N ALA A 140 24.20 -20.32 5.51
CA ALA A 140 24.44 -21.64 4.94
C ALA A 140 25.15 -21.51 3.57
N ALA A 141 24.67 -20.60 2.71
CA ALA A 141 25.29 -20.35 1.42
C ALA A 141 26.73 -19.82 1.57
N ALA A 142 26.94 -18.84 2.46
CA ALA A 142 28.27 -18.30 2.75
C ALA A 142 29.23 -19.37 3.27
N TYR A 143 28.75 -20.27 4.15
CA TYR A 143 29.55 -21.40 4.62
C TYR A 143 29.95 -22.33 3.47
N THR A 144 29.00 -22.74 2.63
CA THR A 144 29.31 -23.59 1.47
C THR A 144 30.31 -22.94 0.51
N LEU A 145 30.16 -21.65 0.21
CA LEU A 145 31.08 -20.91 -0.64
C LEU A 145 32.47 -20.82 -0.02
N SER A 146 32.56 -20.58 1.29
CA SER A 146 33.82 -20.52 2.01
C SER A 146 34.57 -21.85 2.03
N THR A 147 33.86 -22.98 2.15
CA THR A 147 34.48 -24.32 2.11
C THR A 147 35.02 -24.67 0.71
N GLN A 148 34.30 -24.27 -0.34
CA GLN A 148 34.79 -24.45 -1.71
C GLN A 148 36.03 -23.60 -1.97
N TYR A 149 36.03 -22.34 -1.53
CA TYR A 149 37.20 -21.46 -1.62
C TYR A 149 38.42 -22.03 -0.88
N ALA A 150 38.22 -22.58 0.32
CA ALA A 150 39.29 -23.19 1.09
C ALA A 150 39.94 -24.39 0.38
N SER A 151 39.21 -25.11 -0.49
CA SER A 151 39.76 -26.24 -1.25
C SER A 151 40.72 -25.83 -2.38
N TRP A 152 40.65 -24.58 -2.86
CA TRP A 152 41.49 -24.07 -3.95
C TRP A 152 42.71 -23.31 -3.44
N GLN A 153 42.70 -22.90 -2.17
CA GLN A 153 43.80 -22.17 -1.57
C GLN A 153 44.79 -23.14 -0.90
N THR A 154 46.09 -22.90 -1.07
CA THR A 154 47.17 -23.73 -0.49
C THR A 154 47.99 -23.00 0.58
N ALA A 155 47.78 -21.69 0.76
CA ALA A 155 48.57 -20.86 1.67
C ALA A 155 48.16 -20.94 3.15
N LEU A 156 46.93 -21.38 3.45
CA LEU A 156 46.37 -21.43 4.80
C LEU A 156 45.81 -22.82 5.09
N ASP A 157 45.75 -23.19 6.36
CA ASP A 157 45.03 -24.39 6.78
C ASP A 157 43.54 -24.28 6.40
N PRO A 158 42.88 -25.35 5.88
CA PRO A 158 41.50 -25.27 5.40
C PRO A 158 40.50 -24.76 6.45
N SER A 159 40.74 -25.02 7.74
CA SER A 159 39.89 -24.53 8.83
C SER A 159 39.96 -23.01 8.99
N GLN A 160 41.17 -22.45 8.92
CA GLN A 160 41.42 -21.02 9.02
C GLN A 160 40.93 -20.29 7.76
N ALA A 161 41.21 -20.86 6.58
CA ALA A 161 40.77 -20.31 5.29
C ALA A 161 39.23 -20.19 5.22
N THR A 162 38.50 -21.24 5.63
CA THR A 162 37.04 -21.24 5.66
C THR A 162 36.50 -20.17 6.60
N THR A 163 37.05 -20.06 7.81
CA THR A 163 36.58 -19.11 8.83
C THR A 163 36.79 -17.66 8.38
N ILE A 164 37.95 -17.34 7.83
CA ILE A 164 38.28 -16.00 7.33
C ILE A 164 37.39 -15.64 6.13
N ALA A 165 37.23 -16.57 5.17
CA ALA A 165 36.38 -16.34 4.01
C ALA A 165 34.90 -16.17 4.39
N PHE A 166 34.39 -17.00 5.29
CA PHE A 166 33.03 -16.89 5.81
C PHE A 166 32.79 -15.55 6.51
N ALA A 167 33.70 -15.14 7.40
CA ALA A 167 33.62 -13.85 8.08
C ALA A 167 33.68 -12.68 7.09
N GLY A 168 34.55 -12.76 6.07
CA GLY A 168 34.66 -11.76 5.02
C GLY A 168 33.37 -11.61 4.21
N ILE A 169 32.78 -12.73 3.76
CA ILE A 169 31.52 -12.74 3.01
C ILE A 169 30.38 -12.15 3.84
N LEU A 170 30.20 -12.59 5.09
CA LEU A 170 29.13 -12.07 5.94
C LEU A 170 29.30 -10.58 6.24
N THR A 171 30.54 -10.13 6.50
CA THR A 171 30.81 -8.71 6.75
C THR A 171 30.52 -7.85 5.53
N TYR A 172 30.89 -8.32 4.34
CA TYR A 172 30.59 -7.63 3.08
C TYR A 172 29.07 -7.54 2.87
N VAL A 173 28.35 -8.65 3.01
CA VAL A 173 26.89 -8.66 2.81
C VAL A 173 26.18 -7.79 3.84
N ALA A 174 26.58 -7.84 5.12
CA ALA A 174 26.02 -6.97 6.16
C ALA A 174 26.24 -5.48 5.83
N SER A 175 27.44 -5.11 5.37
CA SER A 175 27.78 -3.73 5.00
C SER A 175 27.01 -3.25 3.77
N VAL A 176 26.87 -4.07 2.73
CA VAL A 176 26.10 -3.71 1.53
C VAL A 176 24.61 -3.65 1.85
N SER A 177 24.11 -4.56 2.69
CA SER A 177 22.70 -4.58 3.10
C SER A 177 22.31 -3.35 3.92
N SER A 178 23.20 -2.83 4.77
CA SER A 178 22.92 -1.61 5.54
C SER A 178 22.83 -0.39 4.64
N ILE A 179 23.72 -0.26 3.64
CA ILE A 179 23.65 0.81 2.63
C ILE A 179 22.37 0.68 1.81
N GLY A 180 22.01 -0.54 1.38
CA GLY A 180 20.78 -0.82 0.65
C GLY A 180 19.52 -0.45 1.44
N TYR A 181 19.49 -0.71 2.75
CA TYR A 181 18.40 -0.30 3.63
C TYR A 181 18.25 1.22 3.68
N VAL A 182 19.36 1.95 3.84
CA VAL A 182 19.32 3.43 3.82
C VAL A 182 18.82 3.90 2.46
N ALA A 183 19.42 3.45 1.36
CA ALA A 183 19.03 3.85 0.01
C ALA A 183 17.53 3.61 -0.27
N LEU A 184 16.99 2.45 0.12
CA LEU A 184 15.57 2.13 -0.08
C LEU A 184 14.65 3.03 0.76
N THR A 185 15.05 3.38 1.98
CA THR A 185 14.22 4.17 2.90
C THR A 185 14.39 5.68 2.73
N THR A 186 15.41 6.14 2.00
CA THR A 186 15.67 7.55 1.70
C THR A 186 15.42 7.95 0.25
N ALA A 187 15.02 7.01 -0.62
CA ALA A 187 14.71 7.31 -2.01
C ALA A 187 13.53 8.30 -2.12
N ASN A 188 13.77 9.44 -2.79
CA ASN A 188 12.82 10.56 -2.90
C ASN A 188 12.45 10.90 -4.35
N ASP A 189 13.00 10.22 -5.36
CA ASP A 189 12.81 10.57 -6.79
C ASP A 189 11.33 10.54 -7.23
N GLN A 190 10.49 9.79 -6.52
CA GLN A 190 9.05 9.67 -6.76
C GLN A 190 8.19 10.74 -6.06
N MET A 191 8.80 11.69 -5.34
CA MET A 191 8.08 12.76 -4.64
C MET A 191 8.04 14.01 -5.52
N ASP A 192 6.85 14.43 -5.96
CA ASP A 192 6.69 15.68 -6.71
C ASP A 192 6.23 16.81 -5.79
N ARG A 193 4.97 16.80 -5.37
CA ARG A 193 4.36 17.84 -4.51
C ARG A 193 4.37 17.45 -3.04
N MET A 194 4.23 16.16 -2.79
CA MET A 194 3.99 15.62 -1.47
C MET A 194 5.27 15.03 -0.88
N THR A 195 5.76 15.62 0.22
CA THR A 195 6.98 15.17 0.92
C THR A 195 6.74 14.80 2.38
N TRP A 196 7.63 14.02 2.98
CA TRP A 196 7.54 13.63 4.39
C TRP A 196 8.03 14.73 5.34
N ALA A 197 7.24 15.09 6.34
CA ALA A 197 7.65 16.05 7.36
C ALA A 197 8.96 15.64 8.06
N GLN A 198 9.71 16.63 8.53
CA GLN A 198 10.91 16.37 9.32
C GLN A 198 10.54 15.58 10.60
N GLY A 199 11.34 14.58 10.94
CA GLY A 199 11.12 13.73 12.12
C GLY A 199 10.31 12.46 11.88
N VAL A 200 9.69 12.26 10.70
CA VAL A 200 9.03 10.98 10.38
C VAL A 200 10.08 9.86 10.25
N PRO A 201 9.96 8.74 10.98
CA PRO A 201 10.89 7.62 10.91
C PRO A 201 10.99 7.01 9.51
N LEU A 202 12.21 6.61 9.10
CA LEU A 202 12.49 6.04 7.78
C LEU A 202 11.60 4.83 7.43
N TRP A 203 11.36 3.94 8.40
CA TRP A 203 10.49 2.79 8.22
C TRP A 203 9.04 3.18 7.91
N GLU A 204 8.53 4.19 8.62
CA GLU A 204 7.15 4.65 8.45
C GLU A 204 6.95 5.26 7.06
N ARG A 205 7.94 6.02 6.57
CA ARG A 205 7.94 6.55 5.19
C ARG A 205 7.81 5.42 4.18
N TRP A 206 8.64 4.39 4.31
CA TRP A 206 8.61 3.26 3.39
C TRP A 206 7.26 2.52 3.42
N VAL A 207 6.72 2.24 4.61
CA VAL A 207 5.41 1.56 4.74
C VAL A 207 4.29 2.39 4.11
N ARG A 208 4.27 3.70 4.39
CA ARG A 208 3.21 4.63 3.96
C ARG A 208 3.49 5.30 2.60
N GLU A 209 4.53 4.88 1.89
CA GLU A 209 4.90 5.50 0.60
C GLU A 209 3.78 5.45 -0.45
N GLU A 210 2.96 4.40 -0.45
CA GLU A 210 1.83 4.29 -1.39
C GLU A 210 0.66 5.19 -1.00
N GLU A 211 0.46 5.44 0.30
CA GLU A 211 -0.46 6.46 0.79
C GLU A 211 -0.01 7.84 0.33
N ARG A 212 1.28 8.18 0.54
CA ARG A 212 1.86 9.44 0.07
C ARG A 212 1.72 9.60 -1.44
N ALA A 213 2.07 8.60 -2.24
CA ALA A 213 1.96 8.66 -3.69
C ALA A 213 0.50 8.81 -4.17
N ALA A 214 -0.47 8.21 -3.47
CA ALA A 214 -1.89 8.42 -3.77
C ALA A 214 -2.32 9.87 -3.49
N VAL A 215 -1.88 10.44 -2.37
CA VAL A 215 -2.13 11.85 -2.01
C VAL A 215 -1.44 12.80 -2.98
N ASP A 216 -0.22 12.50 -3.41
CA ASP A 216 0.55 13.27 -4.38
C ASP A 216 -0.20 13.40 -5.72
N ARG A 217 -0.81 12.30 -6.18
CA ARG A 217 -1.67 12.32 -7.37
C ARG A 217 -2.90 13.20 -7.19
N VAL A 218 -3.57 13.13 -6.03
CA VAL A 218 -4.70 14.01 -5.71
C VAL A 218 -4.24 15.47 -5.66
N ALA A 219 -3.10 15.78 -5.05
CA ALA A 219 -2.55 17.12 -5.00
C ALA A 219 -2.19 17.67 -6.40
N GLY A 220 -1.70 16.82 -7.29
CA GLY A 220 -1.41 17.18 -8.68
C GLY A 220 -2.66 17.60 -9.46
N GLU A 221 -3.79 16.94 -9.22
CA GLU A 221 -5.05 17.18 -9.95
C GLU A 221 -5.89 18.34 -9.38
N TRP A 222 -5.71 18.65 -8.08
CA TRP A 222 -6.43 19.75 -7.43
C TRP A 222 -5.70 21.08 -7.46
N GLY A 223 -4.37 21.07 -7.47
CA GLY A 223 -3.58 22.28 -7.55
C GLY A 223 -3.20 22.64 -8.99
N PHE A 224 -2.36 23.66 -9.15
CA PHE A 224 -1.86 24.05 -10.45
C PHE A 224 -0.85 23.04 -11.00
N GLU A 225 -0.99 22.72 -12.30
CA GLU A 225 -0.03 21.90 -13.04
C GLU A 225 1.30 22.65 -13.21
N ASP A 226 1.24 23.96 -13.45
CA ASP A 226 2.39 24.84 -13.63
C ASP A 226 3.23 24.95 -12.34
N ARG A 227 4.51 24.58 -12.44
CA ARG A 227 5.45 24.61 -11.30
C ARG A 227 5.62 26.00 -10.69
N GLU A 228 5.64 27.04 -11.52
CA GLU A 228 5.83 28.43 -11.09
C GLU A 228 4.66 28.98 -10.26
N ARG A 229 3.48 28.37 -10.37
CA ARG A 229 2.26 28.79 -9.67
C ARG A 229 1.94 27.95 -8.45
N ARG A 230 2.71 26.87 -8.22
CA ARG A 230 2.56 26.03 -7.03
C ARG A 230 2.84 26.87 -5.78
N GLY A 231 1.95 26.79 -4.79
CA GLY A 231 2.04 27.60 -3.58
C GLY A 231 1.13 28.84 -3.58
N GLU A 232 0.65 29.29 -4.74
CA GLU A 232 -0.38 30.33 -4.86
C GLU A 232 -1.82 29.77 -4.74
N GLU A 233 -1.97 28.46 -4.53
CA GLU A 233 -3.27 27.83 -4.43
C GLU A 233 -3.99 28.21 -3.14
N GLU A 234 -5.18 28.79 -3.33
CA GLU A 234 -6.10 29.16 -2.27
C GLU A 234 -7.45 28.48 -2.49
N GLY A 235 -8.13 28.11 -1.41
CA GLY A 235 -9.45 27.53 -1.47
C GLY A 235 -9.72 26.59 -0.30
N SER A 236 -11.01 26.48 0.07
CA SER A 236 -11.43 25.62 1.18
C SER A 236 -11.03 24.16 1.01
N GLU A 237 -11.10 23.64 -0.22
CA GLU A 237 -10.68 22.27 -0.55
C GLU A 237 -9.16 22.09 -0.43
N TRP A 238 -8.39 23.06 -0.91
CA TRP A 238 -6.94 23.04 -0.84
C TRP A 238 -6.41 23.15 0.59
N GLU A 239 -7.00 24.05 1.39
CA GLU A 239 -6.72 24.16 2.82
C GLU A 239 -7.12 22.87 3.57
N GLY A 240 -8.25 22.27 3.20
CA GLY A 240 -8.69 20.98 3.71
C GLY A 240 -7.69 19.86 3.41
N LEU A 241 -7.18 19.79 2.19
CA LEU A 241 -6.13 18.85 1.80
C LEU A 241 -4.86 19.09 2.62
N ARG A 242 -4.38 20.33 2.70
CA ARG A 242 -3.19 20.70 3.49
C ARG A 242 -3.34 20.32 4.96
N GLY A 243 -4.51 20.57 5.56
CA GLY A 243 -4.83 20.17 6.93
C GLY A 243 -4.83 18.66 7.13
N TRP A 244 -5.51 17.91 6.25
CA TRP A 244 -5.58 16.45 6.29
C TRP A 244 -4.19 15.81 6.18
N VAL A 245 -3.37 16.33 5.28
CA VAL A 245 -1.99 15.90 5.03
C VAL A 245 -1.08 16.24 6.20
N GLY A 246 -1.19 17.44 6.78
CA GLY A 246 -0.38 17.89 7.91
C GLY A 246 -0.54 17.02 9.16
N VAL A 247 -1.77 16.57 9.47
CA VAL A 247 -2.04 15.64 10.58
C VAL A 247 -1.33 14.30 10.40
N ARG A 248 -1.03 13.92 9.15
CA ARG A 248 -0.47 12.63 8.77
C ARG A 248 1.06 12.64 8.63
N GLY A 249 1.74 13.71 9.04
CA GLY A 249 3.21 13.82 8.99
C GLY A 249 3.74 14.05 7.57
N MET A 250 2.90 14.62 6.71
CA MET A 250 3.20 14.91 5.32
C MET A 250 3.16 16.44 5.11
N VAL A 251 3.99 16.98 4.22
CA VAL A 251 4.09 18.42 3.90
C VAL A 251 3.85 18.62 2.41
N LEU A 252 2.72 19.27 2.11
CA LEU A 252 2.34 19.68 0.76
C LEU A 252 3.17 20.89 0.33
N ASP A 253 3.77 20.82 -0.86
CA ASP A 253 4.63 21.84 -1.47
C ASP A 253 5.63 22.45 -0.48
N ARG A 254 6.68 21.69 -0.19
CA ARG A 254 7.75 22.19 0.67
C ARG A 254 8.46 23.36 0.01
N VAL A 255 8.50 24.49 0.71
CA VAL A 255 9.14 25.74 0.26
C VAL A 255 10.59 25.54 -0.20
N GLU A 256 11.36 24.71 0.50
CA GLU A 256 12.77 24.40 0.17
C GLU A 256 12.94 23.64 -1.16
N LEU A 257 11.87 23.05 -1.69
CA LEU A 257 11.88 22.30 -2.95
C LEU A 257 11.15 23.06 -4.07
N MET A 258 10.70 24.30 -3.81
CA MET A 258 10.11 25.17 -4.82
C MET A 258 11.21 25.84 -5.65
N GLU A 259 10.97 25.94 -6.95
CA GLU A 259 11.89 26.57 -7.89
C GLU A 259 12.03 28.08 -7.57
N GLY A 260 13.27 28.55 -7.44
CA GLY A 260 13.57 29.97 -7.13
C GLY A 260 13.75 30.30 -5.63
N MET A 261 13.75 29.30 -4.74
CA MET A 261 14.00 29.46 -3.30
C MET A 261 15.41 29.00 -2.83
N GLU A 262 16.36 28.86 -3.77
CA GLU A 262 17.81 28.63 -3.50
C GLU A 262 18.63 29.94 -3.46
#